data_AF-A0A7C6GP03-F1
#
_entry.id   AF-A0A7C6GP03-F1
#
_cell.length_a   1.000
_cell.length_b   1.000
_cell.length_c   1.000
_cell.angle_alpha   90.00
_cell.angle_beta   90.00
_cell.angle_gamma   90.00
#
_symmetry.space_group_name_H-M   'P 1'
#
loop_
_entity.id
_entity.type
_entity.pdbx_description
1 polymer ?
#
loop_
_entity_poly.entity_id
_entity_poly.type
_entity_poly.pdbx_seq_one_letter_code
_entity_poly.pdbx_strand_id
1 'polypeptide(L)'
;MFVHKVKKGEIFRGRRVGTFFGLLFFLLLLLGLTSSKVCAYETPTGYDDHDYQKVIAFLELPNGTGKNGHQISAGYNPADPKTWEGVTWSSVGKVTRIDWPGKELVGDLDLNGCTALKFLYCNDNGLTSLDVSGCTSLQLLEGYNNGLSWLDASGCTNLFWLICYANQLTSLDLTGCSRLQELSCNNNQLSNLDVSGCTNLKDLSCSSNQLTSLDVGGCPALRTLNCSSNKIASLNLKGCTALESLFCDTNELTGLDVSDFSALKTLNCSSNKLASLNLKGCTALERLSCEANELTTLDVSGFSALQSLSCSSNRLTSLDLSGCTKLDTLICFSNQLTSLDVSGCVALLKIQCFSNKLTSLDVSGCTALQTLSCDSNQLTSLDLSGCPALQTLSCHSNQLT
;
A
#
# COMPACT_ATOMS: atom_id res chain seq x y z
N MET A 1 -24.43 -16.15 49.02
CA MET A 1 -22.95 -16.24 49.00
C MET A 1 -22.61 -17.71 49.27
N PHE A 2 -22.02 -18.36 48.25
CA PHE A 2 -21.48 -19.74 48.13
C PHE A 2 -21.71 -20.82 49.20
N VAL A 3 -22.12 -22.04 48.77
CA VAL A 3 -21.45 -23.37 48.91
C VAL A 3 -22.26 -24.39 48.04
N HIS A 4 -21.76 -24.86 46.89
CA HIS A 4 -21.06 -26.16 46.65
C HIS A 4 -21.88 -27.46 46.90
N LYS A 5 -22.27 -28.19 45.84
CA LYS A 5 -21.68 -29.49 45.41
C LYS A 5 -22.57 -30.30 44.44
N VAL A 6 -21.85 -30.94 43.52
CA VAL A 6 -22.23 -31.82 42.41
C VAL A 6 -22.42 -33.27 42.88
N LYS A 7 -23.34 -34.05 42.29
CA LYS A 7 -23.06 -35.35 41.59
C LYS A 7 -24.29 -36.24 41.33
N LYS A 8 -24.11 -37.07 40.28
CA LYS A 8 -24.80 -38.28 39.79
C LYS A 8 -25.71 -37.99 38.59
N GLY A 9 -25.47 -38.45 37.37
CA GLY A 9 -24.69 -39.59 36.88
C GLY A 9 -25.65 -40.72 36.52
N GLU A 10 -25.80 -41.04 35.24
CA GLU A 10 -25.94 -42.42 34.74
C GLU A 10 -25.95 -42.50 33.21
N ILE A 11 -25.45 -43.64 32.75
CA ILE A 11 -25.09 -44.02 31.38
C ILE A 11 -26.22 -44.90 30.84
N PHE A 12 -26.66 -44.70 29.61
CA PHE A 12 -27.27 -45.78 28.80
C PHE A 12 -26.80 -45.72 27.35
N ARG A 13 -26.14 -46.81 26.93
CA ARG A 13 -25.86 -47.18 25.54
C ARG A 13 -27.15 -47.72 24.91
N GLY A 14 -27.42 -47.41 23.63
CA GLY A 14 -28.40 -48.19 22.85
C GLY A 14 -28.90 -47.59 21.55
N ARG A 15 -28.22 -47.91 20.43
CA ARG A 15 -28.78 -48.29 19.11
C ARG A 15 -30.04 -47.59 18.57
N ARG A 16 -29.86 -46.78 17.51
CA ARG A 16 -30.31 -47.00 16.10
C ARG A 16 -30.44 -45.66 15.40
N VAL A 17 -29.53 -45.40 14.46
CA VAL A 17 -29.65 -44.35 13.46
C VAL A 17 -30.72 -44.80 12.47
N GLY A 18 -31.88 -44.15 12.54
CA GLY A 18 -33.00 -44.36 11.63
C GLY A 18 -33.91 -43.15 11.74
N THR A 19 -34.11 -42.48 10.61
CA THR A 19 -35.13 -41.44 10.35
C THR A 19 -35.02 -40.15 11.17
N PHE A 20 -34.16 -39.23 10.74
CA PHE A 20 -34.21 -37.80 11.10
C PHE A 20 -34.10 -36.89 9.85
N PHE A 21 -34.59 -37.34 8.71
CA PHE A 21 -34.67 -36.53 7.47
C PHE A 21 -36.09 -36.04 7.14
N GLY A 22 -37.10 -36.38 7.96
CA GLY A 22 -38.51 -36.08 7.67
C GLY A 22 -39.09 -34.82 8.32
N LEU A 23 -38.49 -34.28 9.39
CA LEU A 23 -39.09 -33.18 10.16
C LEU A 23 -38.43 -31.80 9.98
N LEU A 24 -37.22 -31.72 9.41
CA LEU A 24 -36.61 -30.42 9.10
C LEU A 24 -37.15 -29.82 7.78
N PHE A 25 -37.82 -30.65 6.96
CA PHE A 25 -38.37 -30.24 5.66
C PHE A 25 -39.69 -29.47 5.76
N PHE A 26 -40.41 -29.58 6.89
CA PHE A 26 -41.69 -28.90 7.09
C PHE A 26 -41.60 -27.54 7.79
N LEU A 27 -40.45 -27.19 8.40
CA LEU A 27 -40.27 -25.88 9.05
C LEU A 27 -39.78 -24.79 8.08
N LEU A 28 -39.25 -25.18 6.91
CA LEU A 28 -38.76 -24.26 5.87
C LEU A 28 -39.87 -23.72 4.96
N LEU A 29 -41.10 -24.23 5.06
CA LEU A 29 -42.25 -23.79 4.25
C LEU A 29 -43.03 -22.62 4.87
N LEU A 30 -42.67 -22.15 6.07
CA LEU A 30 -43.35 -21.06 6.80
C LEU A 30 -42.49 -19.79 6.99
N LEU A 31 -41.25 -19.81 6.53
CA LEU A 31 -40.40 -18.62 6.37
C LEU A 31 -40.03 -18.57 4.91
N GLY A 32 -40.49 -17.56 4.15
CA GLY A 32 -40.33 -17.44 2.70
C GLY A 32 -38.89 -17.32 2.18
N LEU A 33 -38.02 -18.24 2.55
CA LEU A 33 -36.72 -18.49 1.95
C LEU A 33 -36.94 -19.49 0.82
N THR A 34 -37.19 -18.99 -0.37
CA THR A 34 -36.98 -19.78 -1.58
C THR A 34 -35.51 -20.17 -1.58
N SER A 35 -35.22 -21.44 -1.28
CA SER A 35 -34.04 -22.10 -1.84
C SER A 35 -34.09 -21.87 -3.34
N SER A 36 -33.26 -20.95 -3.84
CA SER A 36 -33.02 -20.82 -5.27
C SER A 36 -32.39 -22.14 -5.68
N LYS A 37 -33.18 -23.00 -6.33
CA LYS A 37 -32.64 -24.04 -7.20
C LYS A 37 -31.80 -23.30 -8.24
N VAL A 38 -30.49 -23.21 -8.02
CA VAL A 38 -29.54 -22.91 -9.08
C VAL A 38 -29.76 -24.02 -10.10
N CYS A 39 -30.32 -23.69 -11.26
CA CYS A 39 -30.26 -24.61 -12.39
C CYS A 39 -28.78 -24.66 -12.79
N ALA A 40 -28.05 -25.63 -12.25
CA ALA A 40 -26.69 -25.89 -12.71
C ALA A 40 -26.78 -26.20 -14.21
N TYR A 41 -26.15 -25.37 -15.03
CA TYR A 41 -26.06 -25.62 -16.46
C TYR A 41 -25.24 -26.89 -16.66
N GLU A 42 -25.67 -27.77 -17.57
CA GLU A 42 -24.85 -28.94 -17.92
C GLU A 42 -23.53 -28.46 -18.52
N THR A 43 -22.40 -28.94 -17.98
CA THR A 43 -21.06 -28.60 -18.46
C THR A 43 -20.85 -29.18 -19.87
N PRO A 44 -20.54 -28.35 -20.88
CA PRO A 44 -20.30 -28.83 -22.23
C PRO A 44 -19.09 -29.77 -22.30
N THR A 45 -19.12 -30.72 -23.24
CA THR A 45 -18.02 -31.67 -23.43
C THR A 45 -16.70 -30.94 -23.73
N GLY A 46 -15.63 -31.31 -23.03
CA GLY A 46 -14.29 -30.72 -23.19
C GLY A 46 -13.98 -29.58 -22.22
N TYR A 47 -14.90 -29.24 -21.31
CA TYR A 47 -14.71 -28.28 -20.23
C TYR A 47 -14.62 -28.99 -18.86
N ASP A 48 -13.81 -28.45 -17.96
CA ASP A 48 -13.72 -28.91 -16.58
C ASP A 48 -14.96 -28.43 -15.82
N ASP A 49 -15.64 -29.36 -15.13
CA ASP A 49 -16.91 -29.08 -14.46
C ASP A 49 -16.76 -28.03 -13.35
N HIS A 50 -15.70 -28.11 -12.55
CA HIS A 50 -15.49 -27.18 -11.44
C HIS A 50 -15.30 -25.75 -11.96
N ASP A 51 -14.34 -25.57 -12.87
CA ASP A 51 -14.02 -24.26 -13.43
C ASP A 51 -15.22 -23.66 -14.21
N TYR A 52 -15.93 -24.49 -14.98
CA TYR A 52 -17.14 -24.08 -15.71
C TYR A 52 -18.23 -23.57 -14.77
N GLN A 53 -18.56 -24.34 -13.73
CA GLN A 53 -19.60 -23.96 -12.77
C GLN A 53 -19.26 -22.67 -12.03
N LYS A 54 -17.98 -22.44 -11.68
CA LYS A 54 -17.52 -21.19 -11.05
C LYS A 54 -17.75 -19.98 -11.95
N VAL A 55 -17.29 -20.04 -13.19
CA VAL A 55 -17.40 -18.92 -14.13
C VAL A 55 -18.86 -18.64 -14.50
N ILE A 56 -19.65 -19.67 -14.82
CA ILE A 56 -21.04 -19.44 -15.22
C ILE A 56 -21.91 -18.94 -14.07
N ALA A 57 -21.66 -19.39 -12.84
CA ALA A 57 -22.38 -18.88 -11.68
C ALA A 57 -22.23 -17.36 -11.57
N PHE A 58 -21.03 -16.84 -11.80
CA PHE A 58 -20.75 -15.41 -11.81
C PHE A 58 -21.36 -14.68 -13.01
N LEU A 59 -21.24 -15.23 -14.23
CA LEU A 59 -21.81 -14.62 -15.43
C LEU A 59 -23.34 -14.58 -15.41
N GLU A 60 -23.97 -15.50 -14.70
CA GLU A 60 -25.42 -15.55 -14.56
C GLU A 60 -25.95 -14.68 -13.42
N LEU A 61 -25.07 -14.05 -12.63
CA LEU A 61 -25.49 -13.10 -11.59
C LEU A 61 -26.25 -11.94 -12.23
N PRO A 62 -27.45 -11.61 -11.71
CA PRO A 62 -28.18 -10.42 -12.15
C PRO A 62 -27.37 -9.16 -11.87
N ASN A 63 -27.39 -8.24 -12.83
CA ASN A 63 -26.94 -6.87 -12.65
C ASN A 63 -28.10 -5.92 -13.02
N GLY A 64 -27.99 -4.63 -12.68
CA GLY A 64 -29.09 -3.66 -12.89
C GLY A 64 -29.58 -3.53 -14.34
N THR A 65 -28.87 -4.11 -15.30
CA THR A 65 -29.11 -4.07 -16.75
C THR A 65 -29.32 -5.46 -17.37
N GLY A 66 -29.36 -6.54 -16.58
CA GLY A 66 -29.49 -7.92 -17.05
C GLY A 66 -28.68 -8.89 -16.20
N LYS A 67 -27.63 -9.47 -16.78
CA LYS A 67 -26.69 -10.40 -16.13
C LYS A 67 -25.25 -10.01 -16.48
N ASN A 68 -24.29 -10.42 -15.66
CA ASN A 68 -22.87 -10.16 -15.89
C ASN A 68 -22.39 -10.67 -17.27
N GLY A 69 -22.91 -11.80 -17.74
CA GLY A 69 -22.63 -12.36 -19.06
C GLY A 69 -22.91 -11.39 -20.22
N HIS A 70 -23.99 -10.63 -20.13
CA HIS A 70 -24.32 -9.64 -21.17
C HIS A 70 -23.42 -8.40 -21.15
N GLN A 71 -22.69 -8.16 -20.05
CA GLN A 71 -21.70 -7.09 -19.99
C GLN A 71 -20.36 -7.47 -20.61
N ILE A 72 -19.99 -8.75 -20.52
CA ILE A 72 -18.75 -9.20 -21.14
C ILE A 72 -18.90 -9.30 -22.66
N SER A 73 -20.10 -9.66 -23.17
CA SER A 73 -20.37 -9.70 -24.61
C SER A 73 -21.86 -9.67 -24.95
N ALA A 74 -22.23 -8.95 -26.02
CA ALA A 74 -23.61 -8.92 -26.51
C ALA A 74 -24.09 -10.29 -27.05
N GLY A 75 -23.15 -11.14 -27.50
CA GLY A 75 -23.42 -12.50 -28.00
C GLY A 75 -23.37 -13.58 -26.93
N TYR A 76 -23.34 -13.21 -25.64
CA TYR A 76 -23.22 -14.14 -24.54
C TYR A 76 -24.28 -15.23 -24.57
N ASN A 77 -23.81 -16.48 -24.53
CA ASN A 77 -24.63 -17.68 -24.42
C ASN A 77 -24.13 -18.51 -23.23
N PRO A 78 -24.96 -18.75 -22.19
CA PRO A 78 -24.56 -19.54 -21.04
C PRO A 78 -24.22 -21.01 -21.38
N ALA A 79 -24.69 -21.55 -22.50
CA ALA A 79 -24.38 -22.93 -22.91
C ALA A 79 -23.14 -23.06 -23.82
N ASP A 80 -22.52 -21.95 -24.23
CA ASP A 80 -21.36 -21.96 -25.13
C ASP A 80 -20.22 -21.09 -24.57
N PRO A 81 -19.25 -21.68 -23.83
CA PRO A 81 -18.10 -20.97 -23.27
C PRO A 81 -17.23 -20.23 -24.29
N LYS A 82 -17.37 -20.52 -25.59
CA LYS A 82 -16.67 -19.75 -26.64
C LYS A 82 -17.20 -18.33 -26.77
N THR A 83 -18.41 -18.07 -26.28
CA THR A 83 -19.03 -16.73 -26.26
C THR A 83 -18.66 -15.92 -25.02
N TRP A 84 -17.98 -16.51 -24.03
CA TRP A 84 -17.60 -15.85 -22.78
C TRP A 84 -16.32 -15.04 -22.99
N GLU A 85 -16.49 -13.86 -23.58
CA GLU A 85 -15.40 -12.93 -23.88
C GLU A 85 -14.54 -12.65 -22.63
N GLY A 86 -13.22 -12.66 -22.82
CA GLY A 86 -12.25 -12.52 -21.74
C GLY A 86 -11.87 -13.83 -21.03
N VAL A 87 -12.59 -14.94 -21.23
CA VAL A 87 -12.25 -16.24 -20.60
C VAL A 87 -11.41 -17.09 -21.55
N THR A 88 -10.22 -17.50 -21.09
CA THR A 88 -9.33 -18.40 -21.84
C THR A 88 -9.27 -19.77 -21.18
N TRP A 89 -9.61 -20.80 -21.96
CA TRP A 89 -9.61 -22.20 -21.55
C TRP A 89 -8.37 -22.94 -22.06
N SER A 90 -7.83 -23.84 -21.24
CA SER A 90 -6.80 -24.79 -21.65
C SER A 90 -7.35 -25.87 -22.57
N SER A 91 -6.47 -26.66 -23.19
CA SER A 91 -6.85 -27.80 -24.03
C SER A 91 -7.60 -28.91 -23.29
N VAL A 92 -7.58 -28.89 -21.95
CA VAL A 92 -8.30 -29.83 -21.07
C VAL A 92 -9.50 -29.17 -20.39
N GLY A 93 -9.91 -27.98 -20.84
CA GLY A 93 -11.16 -27.37 -20.38
C GLY A 93 -11.10 -26.60 -19.07
N LYS A 94 -9.90 -26.37 -18.50
CA LYS A 94 -9.72 -25.53 -17.30
C LYS A 94 -9.47 -24.07 -17.66
N VAL A 95 -9.94 -23.13 -16.83
CA VAL A 95 -9.71 -21.69 -17.00
C VAL A 95 -8.25 -21.37 -16.71
N THR A 96 -7.64 -20.58 -17.59
CA THR A 96 -6.22 -20.18 -17.48
C THR A 96 -6.02 -18.67 -17.42
N ARG A 97 -6.96 -17.90 -17.97
CA ARG A 97 -6.97 -16.43 -17.92
C ARG A 97 -8.41 -15.93 -17.92
N ILE A 98 -8.67 -14.89 -17.14
CA ILE A 98 -9.89 -14.09 -17.19
C ILE A 98 -9.49 -12.62 -17.37
N ASP A 99 -10.09 -11.95 -18.36
CA ASP A 99 -9.80 -10.58 -18.77
C ASP A 99 -11.09 -9.75 -18.80
N TRP A 100 -11.44 -9.17 -17.65
CA TRP A 100 -12.66 -8.38 -17.44
C TRP A 100 -12.44 -6.99 -16.81
N PRO A 101 -11.43 -6.19 -17.22
CA PRO A 101 -11.30 -4.83 -16.73
C PRO A 101 -12.45 -3.94 -17.24
N GLY A 102 -13.05 -3.12 -16.38
CA GLY A 102 -13.97 -2.06 -16.83
C GLY A 102 -15.27 -2.56 -17.45
N LYS A 103 -15.75 -3.75 -17.06
CA LYS A 103 -16.93 -4.42 -17.65
C LYS A 103 -18.22 -4.15 -16.88
N GLU A 104 -18.22 -3.23 -15.91
CA GLU A 104 -19.39 -2.94 -15.05
C GLU A 104 -19.94 -4.19 -14.34
N LEU A 105 -19.07 -5.17 -14.07
CA LEU A 105 -19.45 -6.41 -13.41
C LEU A 105 -19.72 -6.16 -11.94
N VAL A 106 -20.71 -6.85 -11.38
CA VAL A 106 -21.11 -6.66 -9.98
C VAL A 106 -21.27 -7.98 -9.24
N GLY A 107 -21.23 -7.90 -7.92
CA GLY A 107 -21.46 -9.03 -7.03
C GLY A 107 -20.18 -9.79 -6.66
N ASP A 108 -20.38 -11.03 -6.22
CA ASP A 108 -19.35 -11.86 -5.64
C ASP A 108 -18.71 -12.76 -6.70
N LEU A 109 -17.40 -12.63 -6.90
CA LEU A 109 -16.63 -13.47 -7.84
C LEU A 109 -15.93 -14.59 -7.08
N ASP A 110 -16.47 -15.81 -7.18
CA ASP A 110 -15.87 -17.01 -6.60
C ASP A 110 -15.20 -17.85 -7.70
N LEU A 111 -13.88 -17.95 -7.64
CA LEU A 111 -13.03 -18.73 -8.52
C LEU A 111 -12.16 -19.72 -7.72
N ASN A 112 -12.55 -20.03 -6.49
CA ASN A 112 -11.71 -20.86 -5.62
C ASN A 112 -11.38 -22.21 -6.27
N GLY A 113 -10.16 -22.69 -6.06
CA GLY A 113 -9.71 -23.97 -6.61
C GLY A 113 -9.60 -24.04 -8.14
N CYS A 114 -9.73 -22.93 -8.89
CA CYS A 114 -9.42 -22.88 -10.33
C CYS A 114 -7.91 -23.02 -10.55
N THR A 115 -7.41 -24.24 -10.35
CA THR A 115 -5.98 -24.56 -10.20
C THR A 115 -5.12 -24.26 -11.43
N ALA A 116 -5.72 -24.09 -12.61
CA ALA A 116 -5.00 -23.73 -13.84
C ALA A 116 -5.01 -22.22 -14.14
N LEU A 117 -5.77 -21.41 -13.38
CA LEU A 117 -5.87 -19.96 -13.57
C LEU A 117 -4.50 -19.34 -13.28
N LYS A 118 -3.98 -18.56 -14.24
CA LYS A 118 -2.67 -17.89 -14.14
C LYS A 118 -2.81 -16.38 -14.05
N PHE A 119 -3.79 -15.81 -14.74
CA PHE A 119 -3.97 -14.37 -14.83
C PHE A 119 -5.44 -14.03 -14.63
N LEU A 120 -5.73 -13.15 -13.66
CA LEU A 120 -7.06 -12.63 -13.43
C LEU A 120 -7.02 -11.11 -13.42
N TYR A 121 -7.72 -10.51 -14.38
CA TYR A 121 -7.96 -9.08 -14.48
C TYR A 121 -9.45 -8.83 -14.26
N CYS A 122 -9.81 -8.27 -13.12
CA CYS A 122 -11.18 -7.93 -12.76
C CYS A 122 -11.27 -6.52 -12.14
N ASN A 123 -10.27 -5.68 -12.39
CA ASN A 123 -10.21 -4.29 -11.95
C ASN A 123 -11.28 -3.40 -12.60
N ASP A 124 -11.54 -2.25 -11.99
CA ASP A 124 -12.47 -1.24 -12.50
C ASP A 124 -13.91 -1.79 -12.69
N ASN A 125 -14.41 -2.53 -11.69
CA ASN A 125 -15.76 -3.09 -11.68
C ASN A 125 -16.48 -2.72 -10.37
N GLY A 126 -17.68 -3.25 -10.17
CA GLY A 126 -18.46 -3.13 -8.93
C GLY A 126 -18.48 -4.43 -8.12
N LEU A 127 -17.39 -5.21 -8.10
CA LEU A 127 -17.32 -6.45 -7.33
C LEU A 127 -17.33 -6.17 -5.82
N THR A 128 -18.01 -7.02 -5.06
CA THR A 128 -18.17 -6.89 -3.59
C THR A 128 -17.32 -7.86 -2.80
N SER A 129 -16.98 -9.00 -3.39
CA SER A 129 -16.08 -9.99 -2.82
C SER A 129 -15.37 -10.79 -3.92
N LEU A 130 -14.20 -11.33 -3.59
CA LEU A 130 -13.37 -12.11 -4.50
C LEU A 130 -12.73 -13.30 -3.78
N ASP A 131 -13.08 -14.51 -4.17
CA ASP A 131 -12.43 -15.75 -3.71
C ASP A 131 -11.54 -16.33 -4.82
N VAL A 132 -10.23 -16.32 -4.61
CA VAL A 132 -9.28 -17.05 -5.46
C VAL A 132 -8.47 -18.07 -4.66
N SER A 133 -8.95 -18.43 -3.47
CA SER A 133 -8.26 -19.36 -2.59
C SER A 133 -7.96 -20.68 -3.29
N GLY A 134 -6.75 -21.20 -3.11
CA GLY A 134 -6.30 -22.44 -3.74
C GLY A 134 -6.09 -22.37 -5.26
N CYS A 135 -6.13 -21.19 -5.89
CA CYS A 135 -5.69 -21.01 -7.29
C CYS A 135 -4.17 -21.15 -7.39
N THR A 136 -3.66 -22.37 -7.26
CA THR A 136 -2.24 -22.66 -7.10
C THR A 136 -1.36 -22.26 -8.29
N SER A 137 -1.91 -22.07 -9.48
CA SER A 137 -1.17 -21.56 -10.65
C SER A 137 -1.25 -20.05 -10.83
N LEU A 138 -2.01 -19.32 -9.99
CA LEU A 138 -2.25 -17.89 -10.16
C LEU A 138 -0.94 -17.14 -10.00
N GLN A 139 -0.58 -16.33 -10.99
CA GLN A 139 0.67 -15.57 -11.06
C GLN A 139 0.43 -14.08 -10.84
N LEU A 140 -0.69 -13.57 -11.35
CA LEU A 140 -1.07 -12.17 -11.28
C LEU A 140 -2.57 -12.04 -11.01
N LEU A 141 -2.88 -11.19 -10.04
CA LEU A 141 -4.24 -10.77 -9.72
C LEU A 141 -4.35 -9.25 -9.74
N GLU A 142 -5.15 -8.71 -10.65
CA GLU A 142 -5.54 -7.30 -10.71
C GLU A 142 -7.03 -7.17 -10.36
N GLY A 143 -7.31 -6.83 -9.10
CA GLY A 143 -8.66 -6.65 -8.54
C GLY A 143 -8.86 -5.25 -7.95
N TYR A 144 -8.08 -4.27 -8.39
CA TYR A 144 -8.14 -2.89 -7.88
C TYR A 144 -9.38 -2.12 -8.36
N ASN A 145 -9.70 -1.00 -7.70
CA ASN A 145 -10.81 -0.12 -8.04
C ASN A 145 -12.16 -0.87 -8.16
N ASN A 146 -12.54 -1.51 -7.05
CA ASN A 146 -13.78 -2.25 -6.88
C ASN A 146 -14.43 -1.87 -5.52
N GLY A 147 -15.50 -2.57 -5.14
CA GLY A 147 -16.11 -2.49 -3.82
C GLY A 147 -15.74 -3.66 -2.90
N LEU A 148 -14.57 -4.29 -3.09
CA LEU A 148 -14.22 -5.53 -2.38
C LEU A 148 -14.13 -5.27 -0.87
N SER A 149 -15.05 -5.86 -0.12
CA SER A 149 -15.00 -5.91 1.35
C SER A 149 -14.22 -7.12 1.86
N TRP A 150 -14.08 -8.14 1.00
CA TRP A 150 -13.39 -9.39 1.27
C TRP A 150 -12.64 -9.88 0.03
N LEU A 151 -11.41 -10.34 0.26
CA LEU A 151 -10.55 -10.96 -0.73
C LEU A 151 -9.78 -12.09 -0.05
N ASP A 152 -9.92 -13.31 -0.56
CA ASP A 152 -9.13 -14.46 -0.13
C ASP A 152 -8.20 -14.92 -1.25
N ALA A 153 -6.90 -14.72 -1.02
CA ALA A 153 -5.82 -15.18 -1.90
C ALA A 153 -4.99 -16.32 -1.27
N SER A 154 -5.47 -16.91 -0.18
CA SER A 154 -4.77 -17.97 0.53
C SER A 154 -4.51 -19.18 -0.38
N GLY A 155 -3.34 -19.80 -0.23
CA GLY A 155 -2.95 -20.95 -1.04
C GLY A 155 -2.61 -20.64 -2.51
N CYS A 156 -2.57 -19.38 -2.93
CA CYS A 156 -2.04 -18.97 -4.24
C CYS A 156 -0.50 -19.05 -4.26
N THR A 157 0.04 -20.28 -4.23
CA THR A 157 1.47 -20.55 -4.03
C THR A 157 2.40 -20.07 -5.15
N ASN A 158 1.85 -19.70 -6.32
CA ASN A 158 2.60 -19.12 -7.45
C ASN A 158 2.34 -17.63 -7.69
N LEU A 159 1.66 -16.95 -6.76
CA LEU A 159 1.32 -15.54 -6.91
C LEU A 159 2.57 -14.67 -6.82
N PHE A 160 2.83 -13.88 -7.86
CA PHE A 160 3.95 -12.94 -7.93
C PHE A 160 3.49 -11.49 -7.76
N TRP A 161 2.31 -11.16 -8.29
CA TRP A 161 1.73 -9.80 -8.25
C TRP A 161 0.30 -9.85 -7.72
N LEU A 162 0.04 -9.11 -6.64
CA LEU A 162 -1.29 -8.92 -6.07
C LEU A 162 -1.60 -7.42 -6.01
N ILE A 163 -2.48 -6.97 -6.89
CA ILE A 163 -2.86 -5.56 -7.03
C ILE A 163 -4.35 -5.42 -6.70
N CYS A 164 -4.65 -5.00 -5.47
CA CYS A 164 -6.00 -4.89 -4.92
C CYS A 164 -6.28 -3.53 -4.25
N TYR A 165 -5.56 -2.48 -4.68
CA TYR A 165 -5.75 -1.13 -4.16
C TYR A 165 -7.13 -0.54 -4.49
N ALA A 166 -7.54 0.51 -3.77
CA ALA A 166 -8.83 1.19 -3.96
C ALA A 166 -10.01 0.21 -3.85
N ASN A 167 -10.14 -0.38 -2.66
CA ASN A 167 -11.22 -1.30 -2.28
C ASN A 167 -11.68 -0.96 -0.84
N GLN A 168 -12.45 -1.85 -0.21
CA GLN A 168 -12.98 -1.69 1.15
C GLN A 168 -12.49 -2.82 2.08
N LEU A 169 -11.32 -3.40 1.79
CA LEU A 169 -10.79 -4.55 2.52
C LEU A 169 -10.46 -4.15 3.96
N THR A 170 -10.95 -4.94 4.92
CA THR A 170 -10.63 -4.79 6.36
C THR A 170 -9.57 -5.77 6.85
N SER A 171 -9.39 -6.87 6.11
CA SER A 171 -8.34 -7.86 6.28
C SER A 171 -7.87 -8.37 4.91
N LEU A 172 -6.67 -8.93 4.86
CA LEU A 172 -6.12 -9.58 3.68
C LEU A 172 -5.31 -10.80 4.11
N ASP A 173 -5.72 -12.00 3.71
CA ASP A 173 -4.99 -13.24 4.00
C ASP A 173 -4.00 -13.54 2.87
N LEU A 174 -2.72 -13.59 3.22
CA LEU A 174 -1.60 -13.88 2.32
C LEU A 174 -0.93 -15.22 2.64
N THR A 175 -1.58 -16.07 3.43
CA THR A 175 -1.05 -17.37 3.83
C THR A 175 -0.76 -18.22 2.59
N GLY A 176 0.51 -18.62 2.45
CA GLY A 176 0.98 -19.42 1.31
C GLY A 176 1.48 -18.63 0.10
N CYS A 177 1.35 -17.29 0.09
CA CYS A 177 1.85 -16.41 -0.97
C CYS A 177 3.37 -16.15 -0.91
N SER A 178 4.17 -17.20 -0.66
CA SER A 178 5.62 -17.09 -0.44
C SER A 178 6.43 -16.60 -1.65
N ARG A 179 5.86 -16.64 -2.86
CA ARG A 179 6.46 -16.16 -4.11
C ARG A 179 6.10 -14.71 -4.45
N LEU A 180 5.28 -14.05 -3.62
CA LEU A 180 4.81 -12.70 -3.86
C LEU A 180 6.01 -11.75 -3.92
N GLN A 181 6.11 -10.99 -5.00
CA GLN A 181 7.16 -9.99 -5.24
C GLN A 181 6.62 -8.58 -5.12
N GLU A 182 5.36 -8.37 -5.48
CA GLU A 182 4.70 -7.08 -5.41
C GLU A 182 3.30 -7.22 -4.78
N LEU A 183 3.05 -6.38 -3.78
CA LEU A 183 1.76 -6.24 -3.13
C LEU A 183 1.33 -4.77 -3.13
N SER A 184 0.23 -4.47 -3.81
CA SER A 184 -0.41 -3.16 -3.77
C SER A 184 -1.81 -3.29 -3.18
N CYS A 185 -1.93 -2.96 -1.89
CA CYS A 185 -3.18 -2.98 -1.12
C CYS A 185 -3.52 -1.60 -0.52
N ASN A 186 -2.96 -0.52 -1.06
CA ASN A 186 -3.23 0.85 -0.63
C ASN A 186 -4.69 1.28 -0.87
N ASN A 187 -5.13 2.33 -0.18
CA ASN A 187 -6.51 2.84 -0.24
C ASN A 187 -7.54 1.73 0.08
N ASN A 188 -7.41 1.14 1.26
CA ASN A 188 -8.32 0.14 1.82
C ASN A 188 -8.64 0.52 3.28
N GLN A 189 -9.18 -0.40 4.06
CA GLN A 189 -9.54 -0.21 5.47
C GLN A 189 -8.79 -1.19 6.38
N LEU A 190 -7.61 -1.65 5.96
CA LEU A 190 -6.83 -2.64 6.70
C LEU A 190 -6.39 -2.08 8.05
N SER A 191 -6.71 -2.80 9.11
CA SER A 191 -6.25 -2.48 10.49
C SER A 191 -5.00 -3.26 10.88
N ASN A 192 -4.72 -4.36 10.16
CA ASN A 192 -3.54 -5.19 10.28
C ASN A 192 -3.13 -5.68 8.89
N LEU A 193 -1.86 -6.05 8.75
CA LEU A 193 -1.32 -6.66 7.55
C LEU A 193 -0.17 -7.59 7.94
N ASP A 194 -0.33 -8.89 7.74
CA ASP A 194 0.72 -9.88 7.97
C ASP A 194 1.42 -10.22 6.64
N VAL A 195 2.68 -9.82 6.52
CA VAL A 195 3.55 -10.14 5.39
C VAL A 195 4.73 -11.04 5.80
N SER A 196 4.69 -11.63 7.00
CA SER A 196 5.80 -12.44 7.52
C SER A 196 6.13 -13.66 6.64
N GLY A 197 5.13 -14.21 5.92
CA GLY A 197 5.30 -15.29 4.95
C GLY A 197 5.77 -14.86 3.55
N CYS A 198 5.76 -13.56 3.24
CA CYS A 198 6.06 -13.01 1.92
C CYS A 198 7.57 -12.74 1.74
N THR A 199 8.40 -13.77 1.93
CA THR A 199 9.88 -13.64 1.98
C THR A 199 10.54 -13.13 0.70
N ASN A 200 9.86 -13.19 -0.44
CA ASN A 200 10.33 -12.69 -1.74
C ASN A 200 9.80 -11.28 -2.09
N LEU A 201 9.08 -10.63 -1.17
CA LEU A 201 8.46 -9.34 -1.42
C LEU A 201 9.53 -8.27 -1.64
N LYS A 202 9.42 -7.56 -2.76
CA LYS A 202 10.33 -6.48 -3.19
C LYS A 202 9.66 -5.12 -3.09
N ASP A 203 8.38 -5.06 -3.39
CA ASP A 203 7.61 -3.83 -3.44
C ASP A 203 6.31 -4.00 -2.65
N LEU A 204 6.14 -3.18 -1.62
CA LEU A 204 4.94 -3.16 -0.77
C LEU A 204 4.35 -1.76 -0.72
N SER A 205 3.12 -1.62 -1.22
CA SER A 205 2.28 -0.43 -1.07
C SER A 205 1.04 -0.76 -0.24
N CYS A 206 1.04 -0.31 1.01
CA CYS A 206 -0.07 -0.44 1.96
C CYS A 206 -0.52 0.93 2.52
N SER A 207 -0.21 2.01 1.80
CA SER A 207 -0.59 3.37 2.20
C SER A 207 -2.10 3.60 2.23
N SER A 208 -2.55 4.64 2.93
CA SER A 208 -3.98 4.99 3.05
C SER A 208 -4.82 3.82 3.56
N ASN A 209 -4.43 3.28 4.71
CA ASN A 209 -5.14 2.24 5.45
C ASN A 209 -5.34 2.70 6.91
N GLN A 210 -5.63 1.78 7.82
CA GLN A 210 -5.83 2.05 9.25
C GLN A 210 -4.80 1.30 10.12
N LEU A 211 -3.63 0.99 9.57
CA LEU A 211 -2.59 0.22 10.27
C LEU A 211 -2.06 1.03 11.46
N THR A 212 -2.01 0.41 12.63
CA THR A 212 -1.43 1.00 13.86
C THR A 212 0.01 0.54 14.11
N SER A 213 0.40 -0.56 13.48
CA SER A 213 1.76 -1.09 13.46
C SER A 213 1.98 -1.83 12.14
N LEU A 214 3.24 -1.95 11.75
CA LEU A 214 3.64 -2.74 10.58
C LEU A 214 4.98 -3.43 10.86
N ASP A 215 5.02 -4.75 10.66
CA ASP A 215 6.23 -5.54 10.73
C ASP A 215 6.55 -6.12 9.35
N VAL A 216 7.65 -5.66 8.76
CA VAL A 216 8.18 -6.16 7.49
C VAL A 216 9.50 -6.92 7.68
N GLY A 217 9.89 -7.25 8.91
CA GLY A 217 11.17 -7.90 9.17
C GLY A 217 11.33 -9.29 8.57
N GLY A 218 10.22 -9.92 8.15
CA GLY A 218 10.20 -11.15 7.36
C GLY A 218 10.45 -10.97 5.85
N CYS A 219 10.65 -9.73 5.36
CA CYS A 219 10.79 -9.39 3.95
C CYS A 219 12.21 -8.88 3.61
N PRO A 220 13.26 -9.73 3.65
CA PRO A 220 14.65 -9.28 3.46
C PRO A 220 14.95 -8.78 2.03
N ALA A 221 14.10 -9.14 1.05
CA ALA A 221 14.22 -8.71 -0.34
C ALA A 221 13.55 -7.35 -0.63
N LEU A 222 12.93 -6.71 0.37
CA LEU A 222 12.15 -5.49 0.20
C LEU A 222 13.06 -4.33 -0.24
N ARG A 223 12.72 -3.71 -1.37
CA ARG A 223 13.41 -2.57 -1.98
C ARG A 223 12.59 -1.29 -1.87
N THR A 224 11.26 -1.40 -1.95
CA THR A 224 10.33 -0.28 -1.83
C THR A 224 9.27 -0.58 -0.78
N LEU A 225 9.14 0.31 0.19
CA LEU A 225 8.04 0.29 1.15
C LEU A 225 7.31 1.64 1.12
N ASN A 226 6.01 1.59 0.82
CA ASN A 226 5.10 2.70 1.03
C ASN A 226 4.00 2.30 2.01
N CYS A 227 4.13 2.80 3.24
CA CYS A 227 3.15 2.65 4.32
C CYS A 227 2.61 4.01 4.79
N SER A 228 2.67 5.04 3.93
CA SER A 228 2.22 6.39 4.29
C SER A 228 0.72 6.48 4.57
N SER A 229 0.28 7.56 5.21
CA SER A 229 -1.15 7.81 5.47
C SER A 229 -1.83 6.66 6.23
N ASN A 230 -1.23 6.24 7.34
CA ASN A 230 -1.76 5.24 8.25
C ASN A 230 -1.80 5.83 9.69
N LYS A 231 -1.90 4.98 10.71
CA LYS A 231 -1.82 5.35 12.13
C LYS A 231 -0.63 4.65 12.80
N ILE A 232 0.43 4.37 12.05
CA ILE A 232 1.54 3.52 12.49
C ILE A 232 2.32 4.26 13.58
N ALA A 233 2.30 3.71 14.79
CA ALA A 233 3.13 4.15 15.90
C ALA A 233 4.40 3.28 16.07
N SER A 234 4.40 2.07 15.50
CA SER A 234 5.51 1.12 15.55
C SER A 234 5.75 0.50 14.17
N LEU A 235 6.91 0.77 13.59
CA LEU A 235 7.35 0.24 12.30
C LEU A 235 8.61 -0.59 12.50
N ASN A 236 8.52 -1.91 12.28
CA ASN A 236 9.68 -2.81 12.37
C ASN A 236 10.25 -3.08 10.97
N LEU A 237 11.43 -2.52 10.70
CA LEU A 237 12.18 -2.66 9.45
C LEU A 237 13.35 -3.65 9.56
N LYS A 238 13.50 -4.35 10.69
CA LYS A 238 14.68 -5.17 10.97
C LYS A 238 14.87 -6.24 9.90
N GLY A 239 16.02 -6.25 9.23
CA GLY A 239 16.34 -7.24 8.20
C GLY A 239 16.02 -6.82 6.76
N CYS A 240 15.36 -5.67 6.55
CA CYS A 240 15.08 -5.11 5.23
C CYS A 240 16.30 -4.37 4.63
N THR A 241 17.52 -4.87 4.76
CA THR A 241 18.75 -4.12 4.42
C THR A 241 18.88 -3.76 2.93
N ALA A 242 18.07 -4.36 2.07
CA ALA A 242 17.97 -4.06 0.64
C ALA A 242 17.08 -2.83 0.31
N LEU A 243 16.48 -2.19 1.32
CA LEU A 243 15.54 -1.09 1.12
C LEU A 243 16.22 0.12 0.47
N GLU A 244 15.68 0.55 -0.68
CA GLU A 244 16.15 1.70 -1.46
C GLU A 244 15.23 2.90 -1.30
N SER A 245 13.93 2.67 -1.08
CA SER A 245 12.93 3.72 -0.90
C SER A 245 11.97 3.39 0.25
N LEU A 246 11.85 4.34 1.18
CA LEU A 246 10.94 4.26 2.32
C LEU A 246 10.03 5.49 2.37
N PHE A 247 8.72 5.27 2.24
CA PHE A 247 7.67 6.26 2.44
C PHE A 247 6.82 5.85 3.64
N CYS A 248 7.02 6.53 4.76
CA CYS A 248 6.32 6.32 6.02
C CYS A 248 5.71 7.63 6.56
N ASP A 249 5.52 8.61 5.68
CA ASP A 249 4.94 9.90 6.02
C ASP A 249 3.47 9.80 6.45
N THR A 250 2.98 10.81 7.16
CA THR A 250 1.59 10.90 7.63
C THR A 250 1.23 9.66 8.47
N ASN A 251 1.93 9.51 9.59
CA ASN A 251 1.77 8.42 10.55
C ASN A 251 1.91 8.96 11.99
N GLU A 252 2.06 8.07 12.97
CA GLU A 252 2.20 8.42 14.38
C GLU A 252 3.55 8.00 14.97
N LEU A 253 4.59 7.89 14.12
CA LEU A 253 5.92 7.42 14.54
C LEU A 253 6.56 8.42 15.51
N THR A 254 6.98 7.92 16.67
CA THR A 254 7.79 8.66 17.66
C THR A 254 9.27 8.35 17.53
N GLY A 255 9.61 7.24 16.88
CA GLY A 255 10.96 6.83 16.54
C GLY A 255 10.98 6.09 15.21
N LEU A 256 12.11 6.19 14.51
CA LEU A 256 12.38 5.51 13.25
C LEU A 256 13.85 5.09 13.24
N ASP A 257 14.10 3.78 13.28
CA ASP A 257 15.45 3.25 13.17
C ASP A 257 15.78 2.96 11.71
N VAL A 258 16.64 3.79 11.13
CA VAL A 258 17.19 3.62 9.77
C VAL A 258 18.71 3.51 9.78
N SER A 259 19.29 3.10 10.91
CA SER A 259 20.74 3.15 11.12
C SER A 259 21.56 2.12 10.32
N ASP A 260 20.92 1.13 9.70
CA ASP A 260 21.57 0.05 8.94
C ASP A 260 21.25 0.05 7.42
N PHE A 261 20.56 1.05 6.88
CA PHE A 261 20.13 1.06 5.46
C PHE A 261 21.10 1.79 4.53
N SER A 262 22.25 1.18 4.27
CA SER A 262 23.28 1.73 3.36
C SER A 262 22.84 1.87 1.89
N ALA A 263 21.80 1.14 1.47
CA ALA A 263 21.22 1.23 0.12
C ALA A 263 20.10 2.28 -0.01
N LEU A 264 19.66 2.89 1.10
CA LEU A 264 18.51 3.80 1.10
C LEU A 264 18.85 5.09 0.36
N LYS A 265 18.11 5.35 -0.73
CA LYS A 265 18.26 6.55 -1.57
C LYS A 265 17.18 7.58 -1.31
N THR A 266 15.96 7.12 -0.99
CA THR A 266 14.82 7.99 -0.72
C THR A 266 14.21 7.66 0.63
N LEU A 267 14.13 8.67 1.50
CA LEU A 267 13.42 8.59 2.77
C LEU A 267 12.39 9.72 2.85
N ASN A 268 11.12 9.36 2.97
CA ASN A 268 10.07 10.26 3.41
C ASN A 268 9.48 9.78 4.74
N CYS A 269 9.74 10.52 5.80
CA CYS A 269 9.20 10.32 7.14
C CYS A 269 8.49 11.58 7.66
N SER A 270 8.01 12.43 6.74
CA SER A 270 7.32 13.66 7.10
C SER A 270 6.00 13.44 7.85
N SER A 271 5.50 14.48 8.52
CA SER A 271 4.19 14.43 9.20
C SER A 271 4.09 13.26 10.18
N ASN A 272 5.06 13.18 11.08
CA ASN A 272 5.14 12.20 12.18
C ASN A 272 5.42 12.95 13.50
N LYS A 273 5.79 12.22 14.56
CA LYS A 273 6.08 12.75 15.90
C LYS A 273 7.55 12.50 16.29
N LEU A 274 8.46 12.48 15.30
CA LEU A 274 9.87 12.16 15.52
C LEU A 274 10.57 13.31 16.27
N ALA A 275 11.11 13.01 17.45
CA ALA A 275 11.94 13.97 18.21
C ALA A 275 13.43 13.92 17.81
N SER A 276 13.85 12.81 17.19
CA SER A 276 15.21 12.58 16.68
C SER A 276 15.18 11.67 15.46
N LEU A 277 16.14 11.83 14.55
CA LEU A 277 16.31 10.99 13.37
C LEU A 277 17.79 10.66 13.19
N ASN A 278 18.16 9.39 13.34
CA ASN A 278 19.54 8.94 13.16
C ASN A 278 19.73 8.40 11.73
N LEU A 279 20.49 9.12 10.91
CA LEU A 279 20.73 8.80 9.51
C LEU A 279 22.10 8.18 9.23
N LYS A 280 22.91 7.88 10.25
CA LYS A 280 24.32 7.49 10.10
C LYS A 280 24.57 6.34 9.10
N GLY A 281 23.63 5.40 8.98
CA GLY A 281 23.71 4.29 8.02
C GLY A 281 23.31 4.64 6.58
N CYS A 282 22.56 5.71 6.36
CA CYS A 282 21.94 6.07 5.09
C CYS A 282 22.91 6.79 4.14
N THR A 283 24.11 6.25 3.94
CA THR A 283 25.19 6.93 3.20
C THR A 283 24.91 7.15 1.71
N ALA A 284 23.95 6.42 1.12
CA ALA A 284 23.52 6.56 -0.26
C ALA A 284 22.32 7.52 -0.45
N LEU A 285 21.90 8.25 0.59
CA LEU A 285 20.67 9.03 0.56
C LEU A 285 20.78 10.21 -0.43
N GLU A 286 19.85 10.25 -1.38
CA GLU A 286 19.73 11.27 -2.42
C GLU A 286 18.59 12.25 -2.11
N ARG A 287 17.52 11.75 -1.47
CA ARG A 287 16.31 12.51 -1.15
C ARG A 287 15.87 12.26 0.29
N LEU A 288 15.79 13.33 1.08
CA LEU A 288 15.30 13.29 2.46
C LEU A 288 14.13 14.26 2.63
N SER A 289 13.01 13.74 3.11
CA SER A 289 11.88 14.51 3.61
C SER A 289 11.56 14.08 5.04
N CYS A 290 11.79 14.98 5.99
CA CYS A 290 11.48 14.82 7.41
C CYS A 290 10.72 16.03 7.96
N GLU A 291 10.00 16.75 7.09
CA GLU A 291 9.20 17.92 7.47
C GLU A 291 8.07 17.57 8.43
N ALA A 292 7.55 18.58 9.16
CA ALA A 292 6.43 18.42 10.09
C ALA A 292 6.67 17.30 11.13
N ASN A 293 7.78 17.41 11.85
CA ASN A 293 8.17 16.54 12.96
C ASN A 293 8.54 17.40 14.18
N GLU A 294 9.13 16.80 15.20
CA GLU A 294 9.57 17.49 16.43
C GLU A 294 11.10 17.56 16.55
N LEU A 295 11.82 17.48 15.43
CA LEU A 295 13.29 17.42 15.42
C LEU A 295 13.89 18.71 15.97
N THR A 296 14.81 18.57 16.92
CA THR A 296 15.60 19.69 17.47
C THR A 296 16.99 19.76 16.85
N THR A 297 17.48 18.64 16.35
CA THR A 297 18.72 18.52 15.57
C THR A 297 18.49 17.62 14.37
N LEU A 298 19.29 17.84 13.33
CA LEU A 298 19.35 17.00 12.15
C LEU A 298 20.78 17.02 11.63
N ASP A 299 21.42 15.85 11.61
CA ASP A 299 22.76 15.68 11.06
C ASP A 299 22.66 15.09 9.65
N VAL A 300 22.99 15.93 8.67
CA VAL A 300 23.13 15.56 7.25
C VAL A 300 24.55 15.85 6.76
N SER A 301 25.48 16.14 7.68
CA SER A 301 26.86 16.46 7.32
C SER A 301 27.51 15.26 6.60
N GLY A 302 28.23 15.54 5.51
CA GLY A 302 28.91 14.54 4.70
C GLY A 302 28.02 13.77 3.71
N PHE A 303 26.73 14.09 3.60
CA PHE A 303 25.81 13.42 2.65
C PHE A 303 26.06 13.91 1.21
N SER A 304 27.18 13.49 0.63
CA SER A 304 27.65 13.92 -0.70
C SER A 304 26.77 13.51 -1.88
N ALA A 305 25.85 12.56 -1.67
CA ALA A 305 24.86 12.15 -2.66
C ALA A 305 23.54 12.94 -2.56
N LEU A 306 23.30 13.68 -1.47
CA LEU A 306 22.03 14.34 -1.20
C LEU A 306 21.78 15.46 -2.23
N GLN A 307 20.65 15.35 -2.92
CA GLN A 307 20.19 16.30 -3.93
C GLN A 307 19.03 17.14 -3.41
N SER A 308 18.16 16.54 -2.60
CA SER A 308 16.96 17.20 -2.07
C SER A 308 16.80 16.98 -0.58
N LEU A 309 16.65 18.07 0.17
CA LEU A 309 16.39 18.08 1.60
C LEU A 309 15.14 18.92 1.91
N SER A 310 14.10 18.28 2.46
CA SER A 310 12.99 18.95 3.16
C SER A 310 13.00 18.62 4.64
N CYS A 311 13.27 19.62 5.48
CA CYS A 311 13.25 19.54 6.94
C CYS A 311 12.43 20.68 7.58
N SER A 312 11.52 21.28 6.80
CA SER A 312 10.66 22.38 7.27
C SER A 312 9.72 21.98 8.40
N SER A 313 9.20 22.97 9.12
CA SER A 313 8.23 22.76 10.20
C SER A 313 8.75 21.79 11.27
N ASN A 314 9.96 22.05 11.75
CA ASN A 314 10.60 21.36 12.87
C ASN A 314 11.00 22.39 13.95
N ARG A 315 11.87 22.00 14.89
CA ARG A 315 12.39 22.87 15.96
C ARG A 315 13.91 23.05 15.84
N LEU A 316 14.46 22.97 14.63
CA LEU A 316 15.91 23.06 14.38
C LEU A 316 16.44 24.45 14.72
N THR A 317 17.53 24.51 15.49
CA THR A 317 18.25 25.76 15.82
C THR A 317 19.50 25.97 14.98
N SER A 318 20.05 24.90 14.43
CA SER A 318 21.14 24.88 13.47
C SER A 318 20.90 23.81 12.41
N LEU A 319 21.54 23.97 11.26
CA LEU A 319 21.55 22.99 10.18
C LEU A 319 22.93 23.01 9.53
N ASP A 320 23.69 21.94 9.70
CA ASP A 320 25.00 21.78 9.07
C ASP A 320 24.84 21.07 7.72
N LEU A 321 25.18 21.77 6.65
CA LEU A 321 25.11 21.30 5.27
C LEU A 321 26.51 20.98 4.70
N SER A 322 27.53 20.93 5.54
CA SER A 322 28.90 20.61 5.11
C SER A 322 28.94 19.25 4.40
N GLY A 323 29.56 19.22 3.21
CA GLY A 323 29.65 18.01 2.39
C GLY A 323 28.44 17.71 1.50
N CYS A 324 27.31 18.42 1.62
CA CYS A 324 26.13 18.30 0.76
C CYS A 324 26.32 18.96 -0.63
N THR A 325 27.42 18.66 -1.31
CA THR A 325 27.86 19.36 -2.54
C THR A 325 26.95 19.18 -3.75
N LYS A 326 26.08 18.16 -3.76
CA LYS A 326 25.09 17.90 -4.80
C LYS A 326 23.70 18.46 -4.50
N LEU A 327 23.52 19.13 -3.37
CA LEU A 327 22.21 19.63 -2.94
C LEU A 327 21.71 20.69 -3.92
N ASP A 328 20.62 20.41 -4.62
CA ASP A 328 19.97 21.32 -5.56
C ASP A 328 18.71 21.98 -4.96
N THR A 329 18.08 21.33 -3.98
CA THR A 329 16.84 21.79 -3.36
C THR A 329 16.94 21.71 -1.85
N LEU A 330 16.84 22.87 -1.19
CA LEU A 330 16.79 23.01 0.26
C LEU A 330 15.45 23.65 0.69
N ILE A 331 14.68 22.93 1.50
CA ILE A 331 13.44 23.38 2.11
C ILE A 331 13.57 23.22 3.63
N CYS A 332 13.81 24.33 4.34
CA CYS A 332 14.05 24.35 5.79
C CYS A 332 13.26 25.45 6.52
N PHE A 333 12.19 25.95 5.89
CA PHE A 333 11.33 26.99 6.45
C PHE A 333 10.62 26.55 7.74
N SER A 334 10.09 27.51 8.51
CA SER A 334 9.39 27.24 9.78
C SER A 334 10.23 26.42 10.75
N ASN A 335 11.44 26.91 11.03
CA ASN A 335 12.35 26.39 12.05
C ASN A 335 12.79 27.53 12.98
N GLN A 336 13.87 27.35 13.75
CA GLN A 336 14.43 28.35 14.65
C GLN A 336 15.88 28.71 14.28
N LEU A 337 16.27 28.55 13.01
CA LEU A 337 17.63 28.77 12.54
C LEU A 337 18.03 30.24 12.71
N THR A 338 19.18 30.49 13.33
CA THR A 338 19.76 31.84 13.49
C THR A 338 20.82 32.18 12.46
N SER A 339 21.40 31.15 11.85
CA SER A 339 22.35 31.20 10.74
C SER A 339 22.10 30.02 9.82
N LEU A 340 22.49 30.18 8.55
CA LEU A 340 22.41 29.13 7.55
C LEU A 340 23.59 29.31 6.58
N ASP A 341 24.55 28.39 6.63
CA ASP A 341 25.69 28.35 5.71
C ASP A 341 25.37 27.46 4.52
N VAL A 342 25.30 28.06 3.34
CA VAL A 342 25.08 27.38 2.05
C VAL A 342 26.29 27.48 1.12
N SER A 343 27.43 28.00 1.59
CA SER A 343 28.61 28.26 0.77
C SER A 343 29.18 27.01 0.09
N GLY A 344 29.06 25.85 0.74
CA GLY A 344 29.47 24.54 0.20
C GLY A 344 28.44 23.89 -0.75
N CYS A 345 27.23 24.43 -0.86
CA CYS A 345 26.12 23.87 -1.63
C CYS A 345 25.97 24.54 -3.00
N VAL A 346 27.06 24.53 -3.79
CA VAL A 346 27.17 25.27 -5.06
C VAL A 346 26.18 24.84 -6.16
N ALA A 347 25.54 23.68 -6.01
CA ALA A 347 24.54 23.15 -6.94
C ALA A 347 23.10 23.65 -6.66
N LEU A 348 22.88 24.44 -5.60
CA LEU A 348 21.55 24.90 -5.21
C LEU A 348 20.84 25.67 -6.31
N LEU A 349 19.65 25.18 -6.68
CA LEU A 349 18.70 25.81 -7.60
C LEU A 349 17.56 26.48 -6.81
N LYS A 350 17.21 25.92 -5.64
CA LYS A 350 16.09 26.38 -4.82
C LYS A 350 16.42 26.38 -3.34
N ILE A 351 16.20 27.52 -2.69
CA ILE A 351 16.26 27.67 -1.23
C ILE A 351 14.93 28.23 -0.72
N GLN A 352 14.31 27.50 0.20
CA GLN A 352 13.14 27.95 0.98
C GLN A 352 13.46 27.89 2.47
N CYS A 353 13.89 29.01 3.04
CA CYS A 353 14.31 29.16 4.43
C CYS A 353 13.50 30.22 5.19
N PHE A 354 12.32 30.58 4.69
CA PHE A 354 11.43 31.57 5.30
C PHE A 354 10.96 31.15 6.70
N SER A 355 10.42 32.08 7.48
CA SER A 355 9.94 31.82 8.85
C SER A 355 11.01 31.17 9.73
N ASN A 356 12.17 31.82 9.81
CA ASN A 356 13.29 31.47 10.69
C ASN A 356 13.73 32.70 11.50
N LYS A 357 14.93 32.67 12.09
CA LYS A 357 15.52 33.77 12.86
C LYS A 357 16.86 34.23 12.24
N LEU A 358 17.02 34.08 10.92
CA LEU A 358 18.27 34.41 10.23
C LEU A 358 18.54 35.91 10.29
N THR A 359 19.75 36.29 10.71
CA THR A 359 20.20 37.70 10.76
C THR A 359 21.04 38.10 9.56
N SER A 360 21.63 37.11 8.88
CA SER A 360 22.35 37.24 7.63
C SER A 360 22.13 35.97 6.80
N LEU A 361 22.30 36.09 5.49
CA LEU A 361 22.25 34.98 4.56
C LEU A 361 23.19 35.30 3.38
N ASP A 362 24.27 34.54 3.27
CA ASP A 362 25.21 34.64 2.15
C ASP A 362 24.87 33.58 1.10
N VAL A 363 24.48 34.04 -0.09
CA VAL A 363 24.17 33.21 -1.26
C VAL A 363 25.14 33.46 -2.42
N SER A 364 26.25 34.17 -2.18
CA SER A 364 27.20 34.55 -3.24
C SER A 364 27.81 33.37 -3.99
N GLY A 365 27.96 32.21 -3.32
CA GLY A 365 28.41 30.95 -3.93
C GLY A 365 27.34 30.18 -4.72
N CYS A 366 26.06 30.54 -4.59
CA CYS A 366 24.94 29.83 -5.20
C CYS A 366 24.63 30.37 -6.62
N THR A 367 25.62 30.31 -7.53
CA THR A 367 25.52 30.93 -8.86
C THR A 367 24.40 30.38 -9.75
N ALA A 368 23.95 29.15 -9.50
CA ALA A 368 22.85 28.50 -10.21
C ALA A 368 21.46 28.73 -9.57
N LEU A 369 21.38 29.49 -8.48
CA LEU A 369 20.15 29.70 -7.72
C LEU A 369 19.07 30.38 -8.58
N GLN A 370 17.91 29.74 -8.71
CA GLN A 370 16.77 30.22 -9.49
C GLN A 370 15.64 30.72 -8.60
N THR A 371 15.46 30.10 -7.42
CA THR A 371 14.41 30.45 -6.46
C THR A 371 14.98 30.66 -5.07
N LEU A 372 14.74 31.84 -4.51
CA LEU A 372 15.06 32.17 -3.12
C LEU A 372 13.81 32.66 -2.38
N SER A 373 13.42 31.96 -1.33
CA SER A 373 12.42 32.42 -0.37
C SER A 373 13.03 32.47 1.02
N CYS A 374 13.35 33.69 1.46
CA CYS A 374 13.96 34.01 2.76
C CYS A 374 13.14 35.06 3.53
N ASP A 375 11.87 35.23 3.17
CA ASP A 375 10.96 36.12 3.89
C ASP A 375 10.75 35.70 5.35
N SER A 376 10.20 36.60 6.16
CA SER A 376 9.89 36.34 7.57
C SER A 376 11.13 35.89 8.37
N ASN A 377 12.19 36.68 8.27
CA ASN A 377 13.48 36.52 8.97
C ASN A 377 13.90 37.87 9.58
N GLN A 378 15.17 38.01 10.00
CA GLN A 378 15.74 39.21 10.61
C GLN A 378 16.91 39.78 9.79
N LEU A 379 16.89 39.58 8.47
CA LEU A 379 17.96 40.03 7.57
C LEU A 379 17.99 41.56 7.51
N THR A 380 19.17 42.16 7.65
CA THR A 380 19.39 43.62 7.52
C THR A 380 19.92 44.03 6.15
N SER A 381 20.55 43.10 5.45
CA SER A 381 21.01 43.24 4.07
C SER A 381 20.90 41.90 3.36
N LEU A 382 20.84 41.94 2.03
CA LEU A 382 20.83 40.76 1.18
C LEU A 382 21.52 41.09 -0.14
N ASP A 383 22.73 40.57 -0.32
CA ASP A 383 23.48 40.72 -1.58
C ASP A 383 23.13 39.56 -2.52
N LEU A 384 22.62 39.92 -3.70
CA LEU A 384 22.21 38.98 -4.75
C LEU A 384 23.09 39.09 -6.00
N SER A 385 24.18 39.87 -5.97
CA SER A 385 25.08 40.05 -7.11
C SER A 385 25.73 38.75 -7.58
N GLY A 386 25.91 37.78 -6.69
CA GLY A 386 26.41 36.43 -6.98
C GLY A 386 25.36 35.43 -7.51
N CYS A 387 24.09 35.83 -7.66
CA CYS A 387 22.99 34.97 -8.10
C CYS A 387 22.41 35.40 -9.46
N PRO A 388 23.18 35.37 -10.57
CA PRO A 388 22.74 35.88 -11.88
C PRO A 388 21.58 35.06 -12.50
N ALA A 389 21.35 33.82 -12.04
CA ALA A 389 20.29 32.95 -12.52
C ALA A 389 18.95 33.12 -11.78
N LEU A 390 18.87 34.03 -10.80
CA LEU A 390 17.70 34.18 -9.94
C LEU A 390 16.48 34.67 -10.72
N GLN A 391 15.38 33.91 -10.62
CA GLN A 391 14.11 34.20 -11.32
C GLN A 391 12.99 34.57 -10.35
N THR A 392 12.98 33.96 -9.17
CA THR A 392 11.95 34.17 -8.14
C THR A 392 12.59 34.53 -6.81
N LEU A 393 12.17 35.65 -6.24
CA LEU A 393 12.62 36.15 -4.94
C LEU A 393 11.42 36.47 -4.05
N SER A 394 11.44 35.92 -2.83
CA SER A 394 10.60 36.37 -1.71
C SER A 394 11.51 36.71 -0.53
N CYS A 395 11.55 37.99 -0.14
CA CYS A 395 12.38 38.49 0.95
C CYS A 395 11.65 39.49 1.85
N HIS A 396 10.33 39.58 1.76
CA HIS A 396 9.52 40.48 2.60
C HIS A 396 9.59 40.08 4.08
N SER A 397 9.05 40.92 4.97
CA SER A 397 9.06 40.64 6.42
C SER A 397 10.48 40.39 6.97
N ASN A 398 11.45 41.17 6.49
CA ASN A 398 12.81 41.29 6.99
C ASN A 398 13.08 42.74 7.45
N GLN A 399 14.31 43.06 7.82
CA GLN A 399 14.77 44.40 8.22
C GLN A 399 15.71 45.01 7.17
N LEU A 400 15.48 44.71 5.88
CA LEU A 400 16.32 45.16 4.77
C LEU A 400 16.24 46.69 4.62
N THR A 401 17.40 47.35 4.56
CA THR A 401 17.53 48.81 4.38
C THR A 401 18.15 49.19 3.04
#